data_AF-A0A7C5JXC3-F1
#
_entry.id   AF-A0A7C5JXC3-F1
#
_cell.length_a   1.000
_cell.length_b   1.000
_cell.length_c   1.000
_cell.angle_alpha   90.00
_cell.angle_beta   90.00
_cell.angle_gamma   90.00
#
_symmetry.space_group_name_H-M   'P 1'
#
loop_
_entity.id
_entity.type
_entity.pdbx_description
1 polymer ?
#
loop_
_entity_poly.entity_id
_entity_poly.type
_entity_poly.pdbx_seq_one_letter_code
_entity_poly.pdbx_strand_id
1 'polypeptide(L)'
;QVALASVEIGVVFTFINIVSGSIWARPIWNTWWTWDPRLVTATIMELVYIAYLMLRQGIEDPDRQARFGAVYGIVGFISVPLTFLSIRIFRTIHPVVVGSSDPTAEGAFDMTPKMQAAFFFSLLTFTFVYITLLWHRLRLQRLVEYVEARKSQALTG
;
A
#
# COMPACT_ATOMS: atom_id res chain seq x y z
N GLN A 1 -2.59 -16.44 0.19
CA GLN A 1 -3.14 -15.89 1.45
C GLN A 1 -2.40 -14.63 1.90
N VAL A 2 -1.07 -14.67 2.10
CA VAL A 2 -0.26 -13.48 2.48
C VAL A 2 -0.48 -12.29 1.54
N ALA A 3 -0.37 -12.50 0.22
CA ALA A 3 -0.54 -11.41 -0.75
C ALA A 3 -1.90 -10.72 -0.64
N LEU A 4 -2.99 -11.48 -0.46
CA LEU A 4 -4.33 -10.93 -0.27
C LEU A 4 -4.41 -10.08 1.00
N ALA A 5 -3.97 -10.62 2.13
CA ALA A 5 -3.97 -9.92 3.41
C ALA A 5 -3.14 -8.62 3.34
N SER A 6 -1.98 -8.67 2.68
CA SER A 6 -1.15 -7.48 2.44
C SER A 6 -1.84 -6.44 1.56
N VAL A 7 -2.57 -6.85 0.51
CA VAL A 7 -3.33 -5.92 -0.33
C VAL A 7 -4.46 -5.25 0.45
N GLU A 8 -5.24 -6.01 1.24
CA GLU A 8 -6.31 -5.45 2.07
C GLU A 8 -5.79 -4.39 3.05
N ILE A 9 -4.68 -4.68 3.74
CA ILE A 9 -4.04 -3.73 4.66
C ILE A 9 -3.48 -2.53 3.88
N GLY A 10 -2.84 -2.78 2.73
CA GLY A 10 -2.22 -1.76 1.89
C GLY A 10 -3.21 -0.75 1.33
N VAL A 11 -4.39 -1.20 0.89
CA VAL A 11 -5.50 -0.33 0.45
C VAL A 11 -5.92 0.60 1.59
N VAL A 12 -6.19 0.05 2.78
CA VAL A 12 -6.58 0.88 3.93
C VAL A 12 -5.50 1.91 4.29
N PHE A 13 -4.23 1.51 4.30
CA PHE A 13 -3.12 2.41 4.60
C PHE A 13 -2.95 3.50 3.55
N THR A 14 -3.06 3.15 2.28
CA THR A 14 -2.92 4.10 1.17
C THR A 14 -4.08 5.08 1.14
N PHE A 15 -5.31 4.61 1.36
CA PHE A 15 -6.47 5.48 1.54
C PHE A 15 -6.28 6.48 2.69
N ILE A 16 -5.88 6.00 3.88
CA ILE A 16 -5.59 6.86 5.03
C ILE A 16 -4.49 7.86 4.69
N ASN A 17 -3.42 7.43 4.02
CA ASN A 17 -2.31 8.28 3.60
C ASN A 17 -2.77 9.38 2.62
N ILE A 18 -3.61 9.06 1.64
CA ILE A 18 -4.15 10.05 0.68
C ILE A 18 -5.01 11.08 1.42
N VAL A 19 -5.93 10.62 2.27
CA VAL A 19 -6.86 11.51 2.99
C VAL A 19 -6.11 12.38 4.00
N SER A 20 -5.26 11.78 4.84
CA SER A 20 -4.46 12.54 5.82
C SER A 20 -3.47 13.49 5.15
N GLY A 21 -2.87 13.08 4.03
CA GLY A 21 -2.01 13.94 3.21
C GLY A 21 -2.74 15.14 2.63
N SER A 22 -3.98 14.96 2.15
CA SER A 22 -4.84 16.06 1.69
C SER A 22 -5.17 17.05 2.81
N ILE A 23 -5.48 16.54 4.01
CA ILE A 23 -5.72 17.37 5.20
C ILE A 23 -4.47 18.17 5.58
N TRP A 24 -3.29 17.55 5.53
CA TRP A 24 -2.01 18.21 5.82
C TRP A 24 -1.62 19.23 4.73
N ALA A 25 -1.95 18.97 3.47
CA ALA A 25 -1.62 19.87 2.36
C ALA A 25 -2.32 21.23 2.49
N ARG A 26 -3.50 21.28 3.13
CA ARG A 26 -4.26 22.53 3.27
C ARG A 26 -3.49 23.61 4.05
N PRO A 27 -2.99 23.38 5.28
CA PRO A 27 -2.22 24.40 6.00
C PRO A 27 -0.83 24.66 5.42
N ILE A 28 -0.23 23.72 4.68
CA ILE A 28 1.17 23.82 4.22
C ILE A 28 1.30 24.40 2.83
N TRP A 29 0.43 24.00 1.91
CA TRP A 29 0.46 24.40 0.49
C TRP A 29 -0.79 25.16 0.06
N ASN A 30 -1.72 25.45 0.99
CA ASN A 30 -2.99 26.11 0.71
C ASN A 30 -3.86 25.39 -0.33
N THR A 31 -3.73 24.07 -0.46
CA THR A 31 -4.52 23.24 -1.37
C THR A 31 -4.89 21.91 -0.71
N TRP A 32 -6.05 21.36 -1.07
CA TRP A 32 -6.46 20.01 -0.65
C TRP A 32 -5.99 18.94 -1.62
N TRP A 33 -5.90 19.29 -2.90
CA TRP A 33 -5.59 18.37 -3.97
C TRP A 33 -5.01 19.12 -5.16
N THR A 34 -3.99 18.54 -5.78
CA THR A 34 -3.47 18.97 -7.07
C THR A 34 -3.55 17.81 -8.04
N TRP A 35 -3.79 18.12 -9.32
CA TRP A 35 -3.77 17.12 -10.39
C TRP A 35 -2.35 16.87 -10.90
N ASP A 36 -1.37 16.90 -10.00
CA ASP A 36 0.02 16.65 -10.35
C ASP A 36 0.31 15.14 -10.42
N PRO A 37 1.38 14.73 -11.12
CA PRO A 37 1.65 13.31 -11.37
C PRO A 37 1.75 12.46 -10.11
N ARG A 38 2.19 12.99 -8.96
CA ARG A 38 2.30 12.21 -7.73
C ARG A 38 0.95 11.77 -7.20
N LEU A 39 0.02 12.71 -7.10
CA LEU A 39 -1.31 12.46 -6.56
C LEU A 39 -2.14 11.60 -7.50
N VAL A 40 -2.09 11.88 -8.81
CA VAL A 40 -2.79 11.09 -9.83
C VAL A 40 -2.29 9.65 -9.84
N THR A 41 -0.98 9.43 -9.81
CA THR A 41 -0.42 8.07 -9.86
C THR A 41 -0.69 7.29 -8.58
N ALA A 42 -0.67 7.95 -7.42
CA ALA A 42 -1.08 7.34 -6.15
C ALA A 42 -2.57 6.93 -6.15
N THR A 43 -3.47 7.75 -6.68
CA THR A 43 -4.89 7.38 -6.83
C THR A 43 -5.08 6.22 -7.80
N ILE A 44 -4.37 6.21 -8.94
CA ILE A 44 -4.43 5.09 -9.89
C ILE A 44 -3.92 3.81 -9.22
N MET A 45 -2.80 3.86 -8.50
CA MET A 45 -2.27 2.73 -7.73
C MET A 45 -3.32 2.20 -6.75
N GLU A 46 -3.97 3.08 -5.99
CA GLU A 46 -5.03 2.69 -5.05
C GLU A 46 -6.20 1.98 -5.75
N LEU A 47 -6.68 2.55 -6.86
CA LEU A 47 -7.75 1.94 -7.65
C LEU A 47 -7.36 0.59 -8.26
N VAL A 48 -6.10 0.41 -8.67
CA VAL A 48 -5.57 -0.87 -9.15
C VAL A 48 -5.66 -1.93 -8.04
N TYR A 49 -5.31 -1.60 -6.79
CA TYR A 49 -5.40 -2.55 -5.68
C TYR A 49 -6.84 -2.77 -5.19
N ILE A 50 -7.74 -1.79 -5.30
CA ILE A 50 -9.17 -2.01 -5.06
C ILE A 50 -9.74 -2.96 -6.13
N ALA A 51 -9.42 -2.73 -7.40
CA ALA A 51 -9.83 -3.59 -8.51
C ALA A 51 -9.30 -5.02 -8.36
N TYR A 52 -8.06 -5.19 -7.86
CA TYR A 52 -7.53 -6.50 -7.49
C TYR A 52 -8.46 -7.25 -6.53
N LEU A 53 -8.90 -6.61 -5.45
CA LEU A 53 -9.77 -7.24 -4.46
C LEU A 53 -11.12 -7.62 -5.06
N MET A 54 -11.74 -6.71 -5.80
CA MET A 54 -13.04 -6.94 -6.44
C MET A 54 -12.99 -8.08 -7.46
N LEU A 55 -12.00 -8.08 -8.35
CA LEU A 55 -11.88 -9.07 -9.41
C LEU A 55 -11.50 -10.44 -8.86
N ARG A 56 -10.62 -10.49 -7.85
CA ARG A 56 -10.20 -11.74 -7.21
C ARG A 56 -11.39 -12.42 -6.51
N GLN A 57 -12.27 -11.67 -5.88
CA GLN A 57 -13.46 -12.21 -5.20
C GLN A 57 -14.47 -12.84 -6.17
N GLY A 58 -14.52 -12.39 -7.43
CA GLY A 58 -15.41 -12.94 -8.46
C GLY A 58 -14.96 -14.26 -9.07
N ILE A 59 -13.83 -14.84 -8.64
CA ILE A 59 -13.31 -16.11 -9.15
C ILE A 59 -13.59 -17.22 -8.14
N GLU A 60 -14.45 -18.16 -8.52
CA GLU A 60 -14.88 -19.29 -7.68
C GLU A 60 -13.81 -20.38 -7.54
N ASP A 61 -13.16 -20.76 -8.66
CA ASP A 61 -12.13 -21.79 -8.67
C ASP A 61 -10.88 -21.33 -7.89
N PRO A 62 -10.51 -22.01 -6.77
CA PRO A 62 -9.43 -21.56 -5.90
C PRO A 62 -8.07 -21.46 -6.60
N ASP A 63 -7.77 -22.38 -7.52
CA ASP A 63 -6.50 -22.42 -8.24
C ASP A 63 -6.41 -21.28 -9.26
N ARG A 64 -7.47 -21.03 -10.02
CA ARG A 64 -7.58 -19.89 -10.92
C ARG A 64 -7.54 -18.58 -10.17
N GLN A 65 -8.20 -18.49 -9.02
CA GLN A 65 -8.18 -17.31 -8.16
C GLN A 65 -6.77 -17.01 -7.66
N ALA A 66 -6.02 -18.04 -7.25
CA ALA A 66 -4.64 -17.91 -6.81
C ALA A 66 -3.71 -17.45 -7.96
N ARG A 67 -3.82 -18.06 -9.14
CA ARG A 67 -3.04 -17.70 -10.33
C ARG A 67 -3.33 -16.28 -10.81
N PHE A 68 -4.61 -15.91 -10.91
CA PHE A 68 -5.03 -14.55 -11.22
C PHE A 68 -4.44 -13.55 -10.22
N GLY A 69 -4.57 -13.85 -8.92
CA GLY A 69 -4.03 -13.00 -7.86
C GLY A 69 -2.51 -12.83 -7.93
N ALA A 70 -1.75 -13.85 -8.33
CA ALA A 70 -0.31 -13.72 -8.51
C ALA A 70 0.04 -12.82 -9.71
N VAL A 71 -0.56 -13.08 -10.87
CA VAL A 71 -0.29 -12.32 -12.10
C VAL A 71 -0.72 -10.86 -11.95
N TYR A 72 -1.94 -10.61 -11.48
CA TYR A 72 -2.42 -9.26 -11.27
C TYR A 72 -1.54 -8.53 -10.26
N GLY A 73 -1.17 -9.18 -9.15
CA GLY A 73 -0.31 -8.56 -8.13
C GLY A 73 1.03 -8.10 -8.68
N ILE A 74 1.66 -8.89 -9.56
CA ILE A 74 2.92 -8.55 -10.24
C ILE A 74 2.73 -7.35 -11.17
N VAL A 75 1.67 -7.36 -11.99
CA VAL A 75 1.39 -6.25 -12.93
C VAL A 75 1.03 -4.97 -12.15
N GLY A 76 0.17 -5.09 -11.14
CA GLY A 76 -0.23 -4.00 -10.28
C GLY A 76 0.94 -3.38 -9.52
N PHE A 77 1.95 -4.18 -9.14
CA PHE A 77 3.15 -3.67 -8.48
C PHE A 77 3.89 -2.63 -9.31
N ILE A 78 3.77 -2.61 -10.64
CA ILE A 78 4.37 -1.57 -11.51
C ILE A 78 3.86 -0.16 -11.16
N SER A 79 2.65 -0.04 -10.63
CA SER A 79 2.09 1.26 -10.19
C SER A 79 2.84 1.85 -8.97
N VAL A 80 3.51 1.01 -8.16
CA VAL A 80 4.28 1.43 -6.99
C VAL A 80 5.54 2.23 -7.38
N PRO A 81 6.50 1.69 -8.17
CA PRO A 81 7.65 2.45 -8.60
C PRO A 81 7.25 3.62 -9.50
N LEU A 82 6.18 3.51 -10.29
CA LEU A 82 5.65 4.63 -11.07
C LEU A 82 5.24 5.80 -10.15
N THR A 83 4.49 5.51 -9.09
CA THR A 83 4.11 6.51 -8.08
C THR A 83 5.34 7.11 -7.38
N PHE A 84 6.33 6.29 -7.05
CA PHE A 84 7.59 6.76 -6.44
C PHE A 84 8.45 7.63 -7.36
N LEU A 85 8.57 7.26 -8.64
CA LEU A 85 9.38 7.97 -9.62
C LEU A 85 8.70 9.23 -10.15
N SER A 86 7.38 9.36 -10.03
CA SER A 86 6.60 10.51 -10.51
C SER A 86 7.19 11.87 -10.09
N ILE A 87 7.61 12.02 -8.83
CA ILE A 87 8.19 13.27 -8.29
C ILE A 87 9.61 13.56 -8.81
N ARG A 88 10.29 12.55 -9.35
CA ARG A 88 11.66 12.66 -9.88
C ARG A 88 11.68 12.97 -11.37
N ILE A 89 10.65 12.52 -12.09
CA ILE A 89 10.55 12.67 -13.55
C ILE A 89 9.80 13.96 -13.91
N PHE A 90 8.76 14.31 -13.15
CA PHE A 90 7.89 15.43 -13.46
C PHE A 90 8.06 16.57 -12.45
N ARG A 91 7.81 17.80 -12.92
CA ARG A 91 7.71 18.97 -12.05
C ARG A 91 6.44 18.87 -11.20
N THR A 92 6.61 18.83 -9.89
CA THR A 92 5.53 18.71 -8.90
C THR A 92 5.82 19.63 -7.71
N ILE A 93 4.81 19.87 -6.87
CA ILE A 93 4.96 20.56 -5.57
C ILE A 93 5.62 19.68 -4.50
N HIS A 94 5.71 18.37 -4.75
CA HIS A 94 6.23 17.40 -3.78
C HIS A 94 7.77 17.40 -3.76
N PRO A 95 8.40 17.54 -2.59
CA PRO A 95 9.85 17.51 -2.47
C PRO A 95 10.41 16.09 -2.65
N VAL A 96 11.62 15.99 -3.23
CA VAL A 96 12.38 14.74 -3.30
C VAL A 96 13.20 14.59 -2.02
N VAL A 97 12.71 13.77 -1.09
CA VAL A 97 13.29 13.62 0.25
C VAL A 97 14.23 12.41 0.42
N VAL A 98 14.20 11.47 -0.53
CA VAL A 98 15.08 10.30 -0.57
C VAL A 98 15.97 10.43 -1.80
N GLY A 99 17.27 10.66 -1.56
CA GLY A 99 18.22 11.13 -2.56
C GLY A 99 18.47 12.63 -2.45
N SER A 100 19.37 13.14 -3.29
CA SER A 100 19.82 14.53 -3.34
C SER A 100 19.46 15.19 -4.67
N SER A 101 19.32 16.52 -4.67
CA SER A 101 19.31 17.33 -5.90
C SER A 101 20.73 17.61 -6.44
N ASP A 102 21.75 17.22 -5.68
CA ASP A 102 23.17 17.32 -6.04
C ASP A 102 23.64 15.96 -6.60
N PRO A 103 24.03 15.87 -7.89
CA PRO A 103 24.49 14.63 -8.51
C PRO A 103 25.67 13.94 -7.80
N THR A 104 26.37 14.64 -6.90
CA THR A 104 27.54 14.13 -6.17
C THR A 104 27.23 13.63 -4.76
N ALA A 105 26.04 13.91 -4.23
CA ALA A 105 25.65 13.49 -2.89
C ALA A 105 24.99 12.11 -2.93
N GLU A 106 25.76 11.05 -2.69
CA GLU A 106 25.24 9.69 -2.53
C GLU A 106 24.66 9.47 -1.12
N GLY A 107 23.50 8.81 -1.03
CA GLY A 107 22.93 8.35 0.25
C GLY A 107 22.34 9.42 1.17
N ALA A 108 22.26 10.68 0.74
CA ALA A 108 21.69 11.75 1.56
C ALA A 108 20.15 11.74 1.56
N PHE A 109 19.55 11.83 2.75
CA PHE A 109 18.15 12.24 2.91
C PHE A 109 18.12 13.76 3.02
N ASP A 110 17.40 14.44 2.13
CA ASP A 110 17.19 15.89 2.20
C ASP A 110 16.18 16.23 3.32
N MET A 111 16.62 16.01 4.55
CA MET A 111 15.84 16.11 5.77
C MET A 111 16.74 16.58 6.92
N THR A 112 16.24 17.49 7.76
CA THR A 112 16.93 17.85 9.00
C THR A 112 17.01 16.65 9.97
N PRO A 113 17.96 16.62 10.93
CA PRO A 113 18.08 15.51 11.88
C PRO A 113 16.78 15.22 12.67
N LYS A 114 16.01 16.26 13.02
CA LYS A 114 14.71 16.10 13.68
C LYS A 114 13.67 15.43 12.78
N MET A 115 13.65 15.80 11.48
CA MET A 115 12.76 15.16 10.49
C MET A 115 13.15 13.70 10.26
N GLN A 116 14.44 13.39 10.19
CA GLN A 116 14.93 12.01 10.06
C GLN A 116 14.50 11.15 11.25
N ALA A 117 14.68 11.66 12.48
CA ALA A 117 14.25 10.95 13.69
C ALA A 117 12.74 10.64 13.66
N ALA A 118 11.91 11.64 13.30
CA ALA A 118 10.47 11.45 13.17
C ALA A 118 10.10 10.45 12.06
N PHE A 119 10.79 10.50 10.92
CA PHE A 119 10.59 9.59 9.79
C PHE A 119 10.90 8.14 10.19
N PHE A 120 12.08 7.86 10.76
CA PHE A 120 12.47 6.50 11.14
C PHE A 120 11.64 5.95 12.30
N PHE A 121 11.30 6.78 13.28
CA PHE A 121 10.38 6.39 14.35
C PHE A 121 9.01 5.99 13.78
N SER A 122 8.47 6.79 12.86
CA SER A 122 7.20 6.50 12.21
C SER A 122 7.29 5.23 11.35
N LEU A 123 8.35 5.09 10.56
CA LEU A 123 8.58 3.92 9.72
C LEU A 123 8.62 2.62 10.54
N LEU A 124 9.36 2.60 11.64
CA LEU A 124 9.42 1.46 12.55
C LEU A 124 8.06 1.18 13.18
N THR A 125 7.37 2.21 13.64
CA THR A 125 6.03 2.10 14.25
C THR A 125 5.02 1.50 13.27
N PHE A 126 4.90 2.07 12.07
CA PHE A 126 3.96 1.58 11.05
C PHE A 126 4.35 0.21 10.50
N THR A 127 5.65 -0.14 10.49
CA THR A 127 6.09 -1.51 10.19
C THR A 127 5.61 -2.50 11.24
N PHE A 128 5.73 -2.15 12.52
CA PHE A 128 5.22 -3.00 13.62
C PHE A 128 3.69 -3.14 13.56
N VAL A 129 2.97 -2.04 13.30
CA VAL A 129 1.51 -2.07 13.10
C VAL A 129 1.16 -2.96 11.91
N TYR A 130 1.85 -2.84 10.78
CA TYR A 130 1.63 -3.69 9.61
C TYR A 130 1.82 -5.17 9.93
N ILE A 131 2.94 -5.55 10.57
CA ILE A 131 3.23 -6.94 10.95
C ILE A 131 2.13 -7.47 11.88
N THR A 132 1.69 -6.66 12.84
CA THR A 132 0.62 -7.01 13.78
C THR A 132 -0.70 -7.27 13.05
N LEU A 133 -1.11 -6.36 12.16
CA LEU A 133 -2.33 -6.49 11.37
C LEU A 133 -2.26 -7.71 10.45
N LEU A 134 -1.12 -7.93 9.79
CA LEU A 134 -0.90 -9.08 8.91
C LEU A 134 -1.03 -10.40 9.68
N TRP A 135 -0.41 -10.47 10.86
CA TRP A 135 -0.51 -11.64 11.74
C TRP A 135 -1.95 -11.93 12.15
N HIS A 136 -2.69 -10.90 12.60
CA HIS A 136 -4.10 -11.05 12.96
C HIS A 136 -4.97 -11.46 11.77
N ARG A 137 -4.74 -10.89 10.59
CA ARG A 137 -5.52 -11.20 9.39
C ARG A 137 -5.31 -12.63 8.91
N LEU A 138 -4.06 -13.11 8.94
CA LEU A 138 -3.72 -14.50 8.61
C LEU A 138 -4.27 -15.47 9.65
N ARG A 139 -4.21 -15.13 10.94
CA ARG A 139 -4.81 -15.93 12.01
C ARG A 139 -6.31 -16.06 11.84
N LEU A 140 -7.01 -14.95 11.54
CA LEU A 140 -8.44 -14.95 11.28
C LEU A 140 -8.80 -15.86 10.11
N GLN A 141 -8.04 -15.79 9.01
CA GLN A 141 -8.26 -16.65 7.85
C GLN A 141 -8.13 -18.14 8.21
N ARG A 142 -7.07 -18.54 8.90
CA ARG A 142 -6.89 -19.94 9.32
C ARG A 142 -8.01 -20.44 10.23
N LEU A 143 -8.52 -19.56 11.10
CA LEU A 143 -9.65 -19.90 11.98
C LEU A 143 -10.94 -20.12 11.19
N VAL A 144 -11.20 -19.30 10.17
CA VAL A 144 -12.35 -19.47 9.27
C VAL A 144 -12.26 -20.80 8.53
N GLU A 145 -11.12 -21.08 7.90
CA GLU A 145 -10.86 -22.33 7.17
C GLU A 145 -11.02 -23.56 8.08
N TYR A 146 -10.54 -23.47 9.33
CA TYR A 146 -10.71 -24.53 10.33
C TYR A 146 -12.18 -24.79 10.70
N VAL A 147 -12.95 -23.73 10.90
CA VAL A 147 -14.38 -23.83 11.23
C VAL A 147 -15.16 -24.43 10.05
N GLU A 148 -14.86 -24.02 8.83
CA GLU A 148 -15.48 -24.57 7.62
C GLU A 148 -15.19 -26.06 7.44
N ALA A 149 -13.94 -26.48 7.64
CA ALA A 149 -13.56 -27.90 7.59
C ALA A 149 -14.26 -28.74 8.68
N ARG A 150 -14.46 -28.17 9.89
CA ARG A 150 -15.22 -28.84 10.96
C ARG A 150 -16.70 -28.96 10.63
N LYS A 151 -17.29 -27.91 10.03
CA LYS A 151 -18.70 -27.93 9.61
C LYS A 151 -18.95 -28.96 8.51
N SER A 152 -18.06 -29.06 7.51
CA SER A 152 -18.22 -30.04 6.44
C SER A 152 -18.16 -31.47 6.99
N GLN A 153 -17.21 -31.78 7.87
CA GLN A 153 -17.10 -33.08 8.53
C GLN A 153 -18.36 -33.46 9.31
N ALA A 154 -18.94 -32.51 10.06
CA ALA A 154 -20.14 -32.75 10.86
C ALA A 154 -21.42 -32.92 10.01
N LEU A 155 -21.43 -32.45 8.76
CA LEU A 155 -22.57 -32.60 7.84
C LEU A 155 -22.47 -33.88 7.00
N THR A 156 -21.27 -34.44 6.86
CA THR A 156 -21.01 -35.67 6.08
C THR A 156 -20.91 -36.95 6.90
N GLY A 157 -20.80 -36.84 8.24
CA GLY A 157 -20.77 -37.97 9.17
C GLY A 157 -22.11 -38.16 9.85
#